data_AF-A0A6A0GY27-F1
#
_entry.id   AF-A0A6A0GY27-F1
#
_cell.length_a   1.000
_cell.length_b   1.000
_cell.length_c   1.000
_cell.angle_alpha   90.00
_cell.angle_beta   90.00
_cell.angle_gamma   90.00
#
_symmetry.space_group_name_H-M   'P 1'
#
loop_
_entity.id
_entity.type
_entity.pdbx_description
1 polymer ?
#
loop_
_entity_poly.entity_id
_entity_poly.type
_entity_poly.pdbx_seq_one_letter_code
_entity_poly.pdbx_strand_id
1 'polypeptide(L)'
;MQRIATQSRQKTVSFVSDGDIRQLTEELADLDVNNVAKFITVNIQRRTTMHDRDDVSALPLFNYVASDAFKPETIRRFEALTDNYFLEVTEEEDAVLEEQAEVTAFLDAVVNTSVMEALERFLVDRDLINGTLRSNLERIWFTVYSRYGTVLGTSGFEHVFIGELDAGTVGGFHNWIVFYREEQNGRVDYQGNIHLANLSSS
;
A
#
# COMPACT_ATOMS: atom_id res chain seq x y z
N MET A 1 -33.63 -44.85 13.18
CA MET A 1 -32.39 -44.08 12.98
C MET A 1 -32.61 -43.08 11.84
N GLN A 2 -33.01 -41.85 12.18
CA GLN A 2 -33.16 -40.76 11.20
C GLN A 2 -31.77 -40.21 10.88
N ARG A 3 -31.38 -40.27 9.59
CA ARG A 3 -30.18 -39.60 9.09
C ARG A 3 -30.50 -38.12 8.98
N ILE A 4 -29.84 -37.31 9.81
CA ILE A 4 -29.80 -35.85 9.67
C ILE A 4 -28.95 -35.58 8.42
N ALA A 5 -29.59 -35.13 7.35
CA ALA A 5 -28.90 -34.64 6.18
C ALA A 5 -28.39 -33.23 6.50
N THR A 6 -27.09 -33.11 6.75
CA THR A 6 -26.41 -31.82 6.82
C THR A 6 -26.43 -31.22 5.40
N GLN A 7 -27.35 -30.30 5.14
CA GLN A 7 -27.30 -29.49 3.92
C GLN A 7 -26.06 -28.60 3.98
N SER A 8 -25.06 -28.91 3.17
CA SER A 8 -23.99 -27.98 2.83
C SER A 8 -24.62 -26.79 2.09
N ARG A 9 -24.70 -25.64 2.78
CA ARG A 9 -25.00 -24.36 2.12
C ARG A 9 -23.89 -24.09 1.12
N GLN A 10 -24.17 -24.17 -0.17
CA GLN A 10 -23.26 -23.63 -1.19
C GLN A 10 -23.17 -22.11 -0.95
N LYS A 11 -22.02 -21.65 -0.43
CA LYS A 11 -21.68 -20.22 -0.34
C LYS A 11 -21.70 -19.65 -1.76
N THR A 12 -22.72 -18.86 -2.06
CA THR A 12 -22.78 -18.11 -3.32
C THR A 12 -22.21 -16.73 -3.00
N VAL A 13 -20.99 -16.48 -3.47
CA VAL A 13 -20.33 -15.17 -3.39
C VAL A 13 -21.29 -14.13 -3.95
N SER A 14 -21.61 -13.10 -3.16
CA SER A 14 -22.48 -12.03 -3.64
C SER A 14 -21.78 -11.25 -4.76
N PHE A 15 -22.50 -10.96 -5.84
CA PHE A 15 -21.97 -10.16 -6.95
C PHE A 15 -21.63 -8.74 -6.44
N VAL A 16 -20.42 -8.27 -6.73
CA VAL A 16 -19.95 -6.91 -6.42
C VAL A 16 -19.82 -6.15 -7.73
N SER A 17 -20.54 -5.04 -7.85
CA SER A 17 -20.51 -4.17 -9.03
C SER A 17 -19.49 -3.04 -8.88
N ASP A 18 -19.10 -2.41 -9.99
CA ASP A 18 -18.26 -1.21 -9.98
C ASP A 18 -18.90 -0.06 -9.18
N GLY A 19 -20.23 0.01 -9.16
CA GLY A 19 -20.97 0.98 -8.35
C GLY A 19 -20.82 0.74 -6.85
N ASP A 20 -20.81 -0.53 -6.43
CA ASP A 20 -20.54 -0.91 -5.03
C ASP A 20 -19.11 -0.54 -4.64
N ILE A 21 -18.14 -0.82 -5.51
CA ILE A 21 -16.73 -0.49 -5.28
C ILE A 21 -16.57 1.03 -5.17
N ARG A 22 -17.19 1.79 -6.08
CA ARG A 22 -17.14 3.27 -6.04
C ARG A 22 -17.69 3.80 -4.71
N GLN A 23 -18.87 3.36 -4.31
CA GLN A 23 -19.50 3.78 -3.07
C GLN A 23 -18.62 3.45 -1.85
N LEU A 24 -18.08 2.23 -1.80
CA LEU A 24 -17.16 1.82 -0.76
C LEU A 24 -15.93 2.75 -0.74
N THR A 25 -15.30 3.00 -1.89
CA THR A 25 -14.10 3.84 -1.93
C THR A 25 -14.34 5.29 -1.51
N GLU A 26 -15.52 5.84 -1.79
CA GLU A 26 -15.95 7.16 -1.30
C GLU A 26 -16.12 7.14 0.23
N GLU A 27 -16.80 6.13 0.79
CA GLU A 27 -16.92 5.95 2.26
C GLU A 27 -15.55 5.81 2.93
N LEU A 28 -14.65 5.00 2.36
CA LEU A 28 -13.30 4.80 2.90
C LEU A 28 -12.49 6.10 2.88
N ALA A 29 -12.64 6.94 1.84
CA ALA A 29 -11.97 8.23 1.76
C ALA A 29 -12.46 9.20 2.84
N ASP A 30 -13.77 9.23 3.12
CA ASP A 30 -14.36 10.08 4.16
C ASP A 30 -13.95 9.64 5.58
N LEU A 31 -13.68 8.35 5.77
CA LEU A 31 -13.24 7.77 7.04
C LEU A 31 -11.73 7.91 7.29
N ASP A 32 -10.94 8.35 6.30
CA ASP A 32 -9.49 8.47 6.43
C ASP A 32 -9.07 9.70 7.26
N VAL A 33 -9.12 9.54 8.57
CA VAL A 33 -8.62 10.53 9.54
C VAL A 33 -7.10 10.62 9.58
N ASN A 34 -6.39 9.67 8.96
CA ASN A 34 -4.94 9.66 8.86
C ASN A 34 -4.44 10.37 7.59
N ASN A 35 -5.34 10.96 6.79
CA ASN A 35 -4.98 11.73 5.61
C ASN A 35 -4.12 12.95 5.97
N VAL A 36 -2.92 13.00 5.40
CA VAL A 36 -1.93 14.05 5.66
C VAL A 36 -1.72 15.03 4.51
N ALA A 37 -2.60 15.03 3.49
CA ALA A 37 -2.44 15.87 2.29
C ALA A 37 -2.27 17.36 2.63
N LYS A 38 -2.95 17.85 3.68
CA LYS A 38 -2.82 19.25 4.16
C LYS A 38 -1.41 19.64 4.64
N PHE A 39 -0.57 18.66 4.95
CA PHE A 39 0.81 18.85 5.40
C PHE A 39 1.83 18.77 4.26
N ILE A 40 1.38 18.53 3.03
CA ILE A 40 2.21 18.28 1.87
C ILE A 40 2.00 19.40 0.85
N THR A 41 3.10 19.97 0.36
CA THR A 41 3.11 20.91 -0.77
C THR A 41 3.95 20.32 -1.89
N VAL A 42 3.31 20.06 -3.03
CA VAL A 42 3.97 19.53 -4.22
C VAL A 42 4.21 20.64 -5.26
N ASN A 43 5.30 20.50 -6.00
CA ASN A 43 5.67 21.28 -7.16
C ASN A 43 5.49 20.41 -8.42
N ILE A 44 4.30 20.45 -9.00
CA ILE A 44 3.89 19.61 -10.15
C ILE A 44 4.67 19.95 -11.45
N GLN A 45 5.27 21.14 -11.51
CA GLN A 45 6.11 21.58 -12.63
C GLN A 45 5.44 21.39 -14.00
N ARG A 46 6.18 20.89 -15.01
CA ARG A 46 5.72 20.82 -16.39
C ARG A 46 5.14 19.47 -16.73
N ARG A 47 4.28 19.48 -17.74
CA ARG A 47 3.75 18.27 -18.34
C ARG A 47 4.81 17.63 -19.25
N THR A 48 4.97 16.32 -19.16
CA THR A 48 5.85 15.49 -19.97
C THR A 48 5.05 14.32 -20.57
N THR A 49 5.69 13.47 -21.36
CA THR A 49 5.11 12.23 -21.87
C THR A 49 6.02 11.04 -21.56
N MET A 50 5.50 9.82 -21.67
CA MET A 50 6.29 8.59 -21.48
C MET A 50 7.49 8.45 -22.44
N HIS A 51 7.53 9.26 -23.51
CA HIS A 51 8.57 9.19 -24.54
C HIS A 51 9.56 10.36 -24.45
N ASP A 52 9.23 11.41 -23.69
CA ASP A 52 10.11 12.55 -23.54
C ASP A 52 11.30 12.15 -22.68
N ARG A 53 12.51 12.48 -23.14
CA ARG A 53 13.78 12.17 -22.47
C ARG A 53 14.48 13.40 -21.94
N ASP A 54 13.93 14.58 -22.22
CA ASP A 54 14.44 15.84 -21.72
C ASP A 54 13.82 16.10 -20.35
N ASP A 55 14.67 16.42 -19.39
CA ASP A 55 14.20 16.88 -18.08
C ASP A 55 13.54 18.26 -18.25
N VAL A 56 12.22 18.27 -18.11
CA VAL A 56 11.39 19.47 -18.16
C VAL A 56 10.98 19.97 -16.77
N SER A 57 11.46 19.31 -15.70
CA SER A 57 11.07 19.50 -14.31
C SER A 57 12.28 19.38 -13.36
N ALA A 58 13.28 20.23 -13.54
CA ALA A 58 14.56 20.19 -12.82
C ALA A 58 14.50 20.39 -11.28
N LEU A 59 13.31 20.56 -10.68
CA LEU A 59 13.14 20.67 -9.24
C LEU A 59 12.51 19.38 -8.67
N PRO A 60 12.67 19.11 -7.36
CA PRO A 60 11.92 18.04 -6.70
C PRO A 60 10.40 18.24 -6.79
N LEU A 61 9.66 17.13 -6.83
CA LEU A 61 8.20 17.11 -6.73
C LEU A 61 7.75 17.58 -5.35
N PHE A 62 8.37 17.12 -4.27
CA PHE A 62 7.99 17.52 -2.93
C PHE A 62 8.71 18.80 -2.53
N ASN A 63 8.02 19.94 -2.68
CA ASN A 63 8.54 21.23 -2.26
C ASN A 63 8.65 21.32 -0.72
N TYR A 64 7.63 20.80 -0.02
CA TYR A 64 7.63 20.77 1.44
C TYR A 64 6.71 19.66 1.97
N VAL A 65 7.19 18.93 2.98
CA VAL A 65 6.40 17.98 3.77
C VAL A 65 6.62 18.31 5.25
N ALA A 66 5.55 18.74 5.95
CA ALA A 66 5.67 19.03 7.37
C ALA A 66 5.94 17.75 8.16
N SER A 67 6.70 17.85 9.26
CA SER A 67 6.96 16.71 10.16
C SER A 67 5.68 16.09 10.72
N ASP A 68 4.61 16.88 10.82
CA ASP A 68 3.28 16.44 11.21
C ASP A 68 2.67 15.39 10.28
N ALA A 69 3.10 15.33 9.01
CA ALA A 69 2.69 14.29 8.07
C ALA A 69 3.15 12.88 8.48
N PHE A 70 4.18 12.78 9.33
CA PHE A 70 4.76 11.51 9.81
C PHE A 70 4.37 11.19 11.25
N LYS A 71 3.43 11.95 11.84
CA LYS A 71 2.92 11.67 13.20
C LYS A 71 1.88 10.54 13.27
N PRO A 72 0.98 10.34 12.29
CA PRO A 72 0.01 9.25 12.36
C PRO A 72 0.69 7.90 12.57
N GLU A 73 0.11 7.06 13.42
CA GLU A 73 0.73 5.78 13.78
C GLU A 73 0.89 4.88 12.57
N THR A 74 -0.12 4.81 11.69
CA THR A 74 -0.06 4.01 10.45
C THR A 74 1.11 4.41 9.55
N ILE A 75 1.41 5.72 9.46
CA ILE A 75 2.54 6.24 8.68
C ILE A 75 3.87 5.91 9.37
N ARG A 76 3.97 6.11 10.69
CA ARG A 76 5.19 5.76 11.45
C ARG A 76 5.52 4.28 11.34
N ARG A 77 4.52 3.41 11.47
CA ARG A 77 4.71 1.95 11.35
C ARG A 77 5.07 1.55 9.93
N PHE A 78 4.49 2.22 8.93
CA PHE A 78 4.88 2.01 7.54
C PHE A 78 6.34 2.39 7.29
N GLU A 79 6.80 3.54 7.80
CA GLU A 79 8.20 3.95 7.64
C GLU A 79 9.18 2.96 8.26
N ALA A 80 8.85 2.43 9.45
CA ALA A 80 9.62 1.38 10.12
C ALA A 80 9.53 -0.01 9.46
N LEU A 81 8.73 -0.17 8.39
CA LEU A 81 8.83 -1.37 7.55
C LEU A 81 9.78 -1.15 6.38
N THR A 82 10.00 0.10 5.97
CA THR A 82 10.72 0.38 4.73
C THR A 82 12.23 0.18 4.87
N ASP A 83 12.80 0.42 6.05
CA ASP A 83 14.21 0.21 6.38
C ASP A 83 14.64 -1.26 6.26
N ASN A 84 13.76 -2.21 6.58
CA ASN A 84 14.02 -3.65 6.39
C ASN A 84 14.31 -4.04 4.94
N TYR A 85 13.79 -3.29 3.96
CA TYR A 85 13.96 -3.60 2.54
C TYR A 85 15.16 -2.86 1.89
N PHE A 86 15.79 -1.93 2.61
CA PHE A 86 16.97 -1.19 2.10
C PHE A 86 18.30 -1.71 2.66
N LEU A 87 18.27 -2.57 3.67
CA LEU A 87 19.47 -3.17 4.25
C LEU A 87 19.70 -4.55 3.62
N GLU A 88 20.88 -4.73 3.02
CA GLU A 88 21.37 -6.02 2.54
C GLU A 88 21.71 -6.88 3.77
N VAL A 89 20.68 -7.41 4.45
CA VAL A 89 20.87 -8.14 5.71
C VAL A 89 21.26 -9.57 5.41
N THR A 90 22.48 -9.94 5.80
CA THR A 90 22.85 -11.33 6.05
C THR A 90 22.03 -11.82 7.24
N GLU A 91 21.06 -12.71 7.00
CA GLU A 91 20.03 -13.15 7.95
C GLU A 91 20.59 -13.65 9.30
N GLU A 92 20.54 -12.82 10.34
CA GLU A 92 20.67 -13.23 11.74
C GLU A 92 19.27 -13.48 12.34
N GLU A 93 19.12 -14.49 13.21
CA GLU A 93 17.80 -14.87 13.77
C GLU A 93 17.09 -13.72 14.53
N ASP A 94 17.85 -12.82 15.15
CA ASP A 94 17.30 -11.67 15.88
C ASP A 94 16.64 -10.65 14.92
N ALA A 95 17.23 -10.43 13.74
CA ALA A 95 16.68 -9.52 12.72
C ALA A 95 15.32 -10.02 12.22
N VAL A 96 15.17 -11.33 12.01
CA VAL A 96 13.91 -11.95 11.58
C VAL A 96 12.79 -11.73 12.62
N LEU A 97 13.12 -11.76 13.91
CA LEU A 97 12.14 -11.51 14.98
C LEU A 97 11.71 -10.03 15.03
N GLU A 98 12.63 -9.10 14.78
CA GLU A 98 12.34 -7.67 14.71
C GLU A 98 11.43 -7.35 13.52
N GLU A 99 11.75 -7.86 12.33
CA GLU A 99 10.94 -7.69 11.11
C GLU A 99 9.50 -8.19 11.32
N GLN A 100 9.33 -9.38 11.92
CA GLN A 100 8.00 -9.93 12.19
C GLN A 100 7.22 -9.09 13.23
N ALA A 101 7.91 -8.48 14.18
CA ALA A 101 7.30 -7.59 15.17
C ALA A 101 6.83 -6.28 14.52
N GLU A 102 7.58 -5.74 13.56
CA GLU A 102 7.22 -4.53 12.82
C GLU A 102 6.03 -4.77 11.89
N VAL A 103 6.00 -5.91 11.18
CA VAL A 103 4.83 -6.33 10.38
C VAL A 103 3.59 -6.42 11.25
N THR A 104 3.73 -7.04 12.42
CA THR A 104 2.64 -7.17 13.40
C THR A 104 2.14 -5.80 13.86
N ALA A 105 3.05 -4.90 14.25
CA ALA A 105 2.70 -3.57 14.74
C ALA A 105 2.05 -2.71 13.64
N PHE A 106 2.50 -2.83 12.39
CA PHE A 106 1.90 -2.15 11.25
C PHE A 106 0.48 -2.66 10.98
N LEU A 107 0.30 -3.98 10.87
CA LEU A 107 -1.01 -4.56 10.62
C LEU A 107 -2.01 -4.19 11.72
N ASP A 108 -1.60 -4.26 12.99
CA ASP A 108 -2.45 -3.89 14.13
C ASP A 108 -2.85 -2.41 14.08
N ALA A 109 -1.92 -1.51 13.75
CA ALA A 109 -2.23 -0.09 13.59
C ALA A 109 -3.21 0.17 12.43
N VAL A 110 -3.06 -0.56 11.32
CA VAL A 110 -3.90 -0.39 10.12
C VAL A 110 -5.31 -0.94 10.35
N VAL A 111 -5.44 -2.17 10.86
CA VAL A 111 -6.77 -2.80 11.02
C VAL A 111 -7.64 -2.12 12.07
N ASN A 112 -7.03 -1.39 13.02
CA ASN A 112 -7.75 -0.61 14.04
C ASN A 112 -8.25 0.76 13.53
N THR A 113 -8.11 1.06 12.24
CA THR A 113 -8.66 2.29 11.65
C THR A 113 -10.11 2.11 11.23
N SER A 114 -10.91 3.19 11.29
CA SER A 114 -12.30 3.17 10.81
C SER A 114 -12.43 2.80 9.33
N VAL A 115 -11.40 3.10 8.52
CA VAL A 115 -11.28 2.67 7.12
C VAL A 115 -11.29 1.14 7.03
N MET A 116 -10.45 0.46 7.82
CA MET A 116 -10.36 -1.00 7.79
C MET A 116 -11.55 -1.68 8.45
N GLU A 117 -12.15 -1.07 9.48
CA GLU A 117 -13.41 -1.54 10.05
C GLU A 117 -14.55 -1.49 9.02
N ALA A 118 -14.64 -0.43 8.21
CA ALA A 118 -15.62 -0.33 7.13
C ALA A 118 -15.36 -1.36 6.02
N LEU A 119 -14.10 -1.55 5.62
CA LEU A 119 -13.73 -2.60 4.68
C LEU A 119 -14.09 -4.00 5.19
N GLU A 120 -13.79 -4.32 6.45
CA GLU A 120 -14.11 -5.62 7.03
C GLU A 120 -15.62 -5.87 7.04
N ARG A 121 -16.42 -4.88 7.46
CA ARG A 121 -17.90 -4.96 7.39
C ARG A 121 -18.38 -5.28 5.98
N PHE A 122 -17.90 -4.53 4.98
CA PHE A 122 -18.27 -4.77 3.58
C PHE A 122 -17.93 -6.18 3.11
N LEU A 123 -16.73 -6.67 3.42
CA LEU A 123 -16.28 -8.00 3.01
C LEU A 123 -17.08 -9.12 3.70
N VAL A 124 -17.41 -8.95 4.99
CA VAL A 124 -18.21 -9.92 5.76
C VAL A 124 -19.66 -9.96 5.27
N ASP A 125 -20.29 -8.80 5.07
CA ASP A 125 -21.69 -8.68 4.63
C ASP A 125 -21.89 -9.31 3.23
N ARG A 126 -20.84 -9.28 2.40
CA ARG A 126 -20.85 -9.83 1.03
C ARG A 126 -20.36 -11.28 0.95
N ASP A 127 -19.97 -11.89 2.07
CA ASP A 127 -19.36 -13.23 2.17
C ASP A 127 -18.09 -13.38 1.31
N LEU A 128 -17.26 -12.32 1.27
CA LEU A 128 -16.03 -12.23 0.47
C LEU A 128 -14.77 -12.63 1.24
N ILE A 129 -14.86 -12.78 2.56
CA ILE A 129 -13.71 -13.10 3.41
C ILE A 129 -14.01 -14.32 4.28
N ASN A 130 -12.99 -15.15 4.48
CA ASN A 130 -12.98 -16.20 5.49
C ASN A 130 -11.87 -15.90 6.50
N GLY A 131 -12.16 -15.98 7.79
CA GLY A 131 -11.23 -15.53 8.84
C GLY A 131 -11.32 -14.02 9.08
N THR A 132 -10.33 -13.46 9.76
CA THR A 132 -10.28 -12.02 10.08
C THR A 132 -9.68 -11.22 8.93
N LEU A 133 -9.99 -9.92 8.84
CA LEU A 133 -9.33 -9.03 7.91
C LEU A 133 -7.80 -9.05 8.11
N ARG A 134 -7.35 -8.97 9.36
CA ARG A 134 -5.92 -8.98 9.72
C ARG A 134 -5.16 -10.18 9.15
N SER A 135 -5.66 -11.41 9.34
CA SER A 135 -4.95 -12.60 8.86
C SER A 135 -4.94 -12.72 7.34
N ASN A 136 -5.97 -12.19 6.68
CA ASN A 136 -6.00 -12.12 5.22
C ASN A 136 -5.03 -11.07 4.68
N LEU A 137 -4.95 -9.90 5.31
CA LEU A 137 -3.97 -8.87 4.94
C LEU A 137 -2.54 -9.38 5.13
N GLU A 138 -2.24 -10.02 6.26
CA GLU A 138 -0.94 -10.63 6.52
C GLU A 138 -0.58 -11.64 5.42
N ARG A 139 -1.50 -12.55 5.09
CA ARG A 139 -1.29 -13.55 4.05
C ARG A 139 -1.13 -12.96 2.66
N ILE A 140 -1.91 -11.94 2.30
CA ILE A 140 -1.87 -11.34 0.96
C ILE A 140 -0.58 -10.52 0.77
N TRP A 141 -0.20 -9.74 1.77
CA TRP A 141 0.85 -8.74 1.64
C TRP A 141 2.23 -9.26 2.06
N PHE A 142 2.32 -10.09 3.09
CA PHE A 142 3.59 -10.47 3.71
C PHE A 142 3.98 -11.94 3.48
N THR A 143 3.16 -12.73 2.78
CA THR A 143 3.61 -14.05 2.32
C THR A 143 4.59 -13.91 1.16
N VAL A 144 5.81 -14.40 1.35
CA VAL A 144 6.84 -14.46 0.31
C VAL A 144 6.47 -15.52 -0.72
N TYR A 145 6.62 -15.18 -2.00
CA TYR A 145 6.43 -16.12 -3.11
C TYR A 145 7.60 -16.06 -4.09
N SER A 146 7.85 -17.17 -4.79
CA SER A 146 8.86 -17.23 -5.85
C SER A 146 8.24 -16.90 -7.20
N ARG A 147 8.80 -15.91 -7.91
CA ARG A 147 8.38 -15.57 -9.28
C ARG A 147 9.02 -16.47 -10.35
N TYR A 148 10.20 -17.02 -10.05
CA TYR A 148 11.00 -17.82 -10.98
C TYR A 148 11.58 -19.07 -10.31
N GLY A 149 10.72 -19.96 -9.79
CA GLY A 149 11.02 -21.38 -9.50
C GLY A 149 12.16 -21.75 -8.52
N THR A 150 13.09 -20.86 -8.20
CA THR A 150 14.33 -21.16 -7.45
C THR A 150 14.79 -20.04 -6.52
N VAL A 151 14.21 -18.84 -6.58
CA VAL A 151 14.51 -17.73 -5.64
C VAL A 151 13.20 -17.35 -4.94
N LEU A 152 13.08 -17.67 -3.66
CA LEU A 152 12.15 -16.99 -2.74
C LEU A 152 12.69 -15.57 -2.59
N GLY A 153 11.91 -14.54 -2.90
CA GLY A 153 12.53 -13.21 -2.84
C GLY A 153 11.64 -11.99 -2.87
N THR A 154 10.31 -12.11 -3.05
CA THR A 154 9.45 -10.90 -3.02
C THR A 154 8.14 -11.17 -2.32
N SER A 155 7.61 -10.16 -1.62
CA SER A 155 6.26 -10.15 -1.06
C SER A 155 5.31 -9.25 -1.86
N GLY A 156 4.00 -9.34 -1.63
CA GLY A 156 3.06 -8.40 -2.23
C GLY A 156 3.29 -6.97 -1.74
N PHE A 157 3.69 -6.83 -0.48
CA PHE A 157 3.97 -5.55 0.16
C PHE A 157 5.13 -4.83 -0.52
N GLU A 158 6.25 -5.53 -0.70
CA GLU A 158 7.43 -5.04 -1.38
C GLU A 158 7.09 -4.57 -2.80
N HIS A 159 6.41 -5.42 -3.58
CA HIS A 159 6.05 -5.10 -4.97
C HIS A 159 5.20 -3.83 -5.10
N VAL A 160 4.18 -3.65 -4.25
CA VAL A 160 3.21 -2.56 -4.40
C VAL A 160 3.67 -1.28 -3.70
N PHE A 161 4.23 -1.40 -2.50
CA PHE A 161 4.53 -0.25 -1.65
C PHE A 161 5.98 0.23 -1.77
N ILE A 162 6.94 -0.69 -1.81
CA ILE A 162 8.37 -0.34 -1.87
C ILE A 162 8.81 -0.14 -3.32
N GLY A 163 8.31 -0.97 -4.23
CA GLY A 163 8.75 -1.02 -5.62
C GLY A 163 9.98 -1.89 -5.81
N GLU A 164 10.15 -2.38 -7.04
CA GLU A 164 11.20 -3.33 -7.41
C GLU A 164 11.93 -2.83 -8.64
N LEU A 165 13.25 -3.07 -8.69
CA LEU A 165 14.08 -2.83 -9.86
C LEU A 165 14.39 -4.16 -10.54
N ASP A 166 13.78 -4.42 -11.70
CA ASP A 166 14.08 -5.59 -12.53
C ASP A 166 14.68 -5.15 -13.86
N ALA A 167 15.93 -5.53 -14.10
CA ALA A 167 16.67 -5.22 -15.34
C ALA A 167 16.62 -3.73 -15.77
N GLY A 168 16.63 -2.81 -14.81
CA GLY A 168 16.53 -1.36 -15.05
C GLY A 168 15.11 -0.84 -15.28
N THR A 169 14.09 -1.68 -15.11
CA THR A 169 12.68 -1.30 -15.09
C THR A 169 12.20 -1.23 -13.64
N VAL A 170 11.61 -0.11 -13.26
CA VAL A 170 10.93 0.03 -11.97
C VAL A 170 9.52 -0.53 -12.08
N GLY A 171 9.22 -1.56 -11.30
CA GLY A 171 7.87 -2.09 -11.10
C GLY A 171 7.32 -1.62 -9.76
N GLY A 172 6.03 -1.27 -9.70
CA GLY A 172 5.45 -0.66 -8.50
C GLY A 172 5.93 0.78 -8.30
N PHE A 173 6.30 1.14 -7.06
CA PHE A 173 6.82 2.47 -6.70
C PHE A 173 5.79 3.61 -6.83
N HIS A 174 4.61 3.43 -6.23
CA HIS A 174 3.53 4.43 -6.26
C HIS A 174 3.22 5.06 -4.90
N ASN A 175 3.91 4.64 -3.84
CA ASN A 175 3.72 5.17 -2.51
C ASN A 175 4.41 6.53 -2.35
N TRP A 176 3.67 7.56 -1.95
CA TRP A 176 4.19 8.92 -1.83
C TRP A 176 5.28 9.06 -0.76
N ILE A 177 5.23 8.27 0.32
CA ILE A 177 6.22 8.29 1.40
C ILE A 177 7.54 7.76 0.85
N VAL A 178 7.50 6.60 0.19
CA VAL A 178 8.69 5.99 -0.42
C VAL A 178 9.27 6.93 -1.48
N PHE A 179 8.44 7.46 -2.38
CA PHE A 179 8.89 8.45 -3.38
C PHE A 179 9.56 9.66 -2.71
N TYR A 180 8.94 10.24 -1.69
CA TYR A 180 9.49 11.38 -0.97
C TYR A 180 10.86 11.05 -0.35
N ARG A 181 11.02 9.88 0.30
CA ARG A 181 12.29 9.46 0.90
C ARG A 181 13.37 9.23 -0.15
N GLU A 182 13.04 8.60 -1.28
CA GLU A 182 13.98 8.39 -2.38
C GLU A 182 14.40 9.70 -3.06
N GLU A 183 13.47 10.65 -3.22
CA GLU A 183 13.77 11.98 -3.74
C GLU A 183 14.70 12.76 -2.78
N GLN A 184 14.45 12.70 -1.47
CA GLN A 184 15.35 13.30 -0.46
C GLN A 184 16.76 12.68 -0.48
N ASN A 185 16.86 11.38 -0.79
CA ASN A 185 18.12 10.66 -0.90
C ASN A 185 18.80 10.84 -2.28
N GLY A 186 18.20 11.59 -3.21
CA GLY A 186 18.73 11.81 -4.56
C GLY A 186 18.71 10.57 -5.45
N ARG A 187 17.88 9.58 -5.12
CA ARG A 187 17.74 8.31 -5.88
C ARG A 187 16.61 8.35 -6.91
N VAL A 188 15.73 9.34 -6.81
CA VAL A 188 14.65 9.61 -7.76
C VAL A 188 14.79 11.01 -8.33
N ASP A 189 14.54 11.11 -9.63
CA ASP A 189 14.50 12.35 -10.38
C ASP A 189 13.10 12.54 -10.99
N TYR A 190 12.37 13.55 -10.55
CA TYR A 190 11.01 13.82 -11.00
C TYR A 190 10.99 14.55 -12.34
N GLN A 191 10.53 13.87 -13.39
CA GLN A 191 10.59 14.39 -14.76
C GLN A 191 9.33 15.18 -15.21
N GLY A 192 8.31 15.27 -14.37
CA GLY A 192 7.05 15.98 -14.68
C GLY A 192 5.80 15.11 -14.64
N ASN A 193 4.64 15.72 -14.89
CA ASN A 193 3.34 15.04 -14.87
C ASN A 193 2.91 14.62 -16.29
N ILE A 194 2.22 13.49 -16.45
CA ILE A 194 1.67 13.07 -17.76
C ILE A 194 0.27 13.66 -17.98
N HIS A 195 -0.58 13.55 -16.96
CA HIS A 195 -1.91 14.13 -16.94
C HIS A 195 -2.30 14.49 -15.51
N LEU A 196 -2.59 15.77 -15.27
CA LEU A 196 -3.19 16.23 -14.02
C LEU A 196 -4.72 16.21 -14.15
N ALA A 197 -5.39 15.38 -13.35
CA ALA A 197 -6.84 15.42 -13.19
C ALA A 197 -7.15 16.16 -11.88
N ASN A 198 -8.02 17.18 -11.94
CA ASN A 198 -8.48 17.85 -10.73
C ASN A 198 -9.70 17.11 -10.19
N LEU A 199 -9.52 16.42 -9.07
CA LEU A 199 -10.59 15.67 -8.39
C LEU A 199 -11.31 16.50 -7.31
N SER A 200 -10.91 17.76 -7.09
CA SER A 200 -11.47 18.63 -6.04
C SER A 200 -12.83 19.27 -6.37
N SER A 201 -13.49 18.82 -7.44
CA SER A 201 -14.81 19.32 -7.84
C SER A 201 -15.81 18.18 -7.97
N SER A 202 -16.51 17.86 -6.89
CA SER A 202 -17.79 17.16 -6.85
C SER A 202 -18.51 17.53 -5.56
#